data_AF-A0A926ELW9-F1
#
_entry.id   AF-A0A926ELW9-F1
#
_cell.length_a   1.000
_cell.length_b   1.000
_cell.length_c   1.000
_cell.angle_alpha   90.00
_cell.angle_beta   90.00
_cell.angle_gamma   90.00
#
_symmetry.space_group_name_H-M   'P 1'
#
loop_
_entity.id
_entity.type
_entity.pdbx_description
1 polymer ?
#
loop_
_entity_poly.entity_id
_entity_poly.type
_entity_poly.pdbx_seq_one_letter_code
_entity_poly.pdbx_strand_id
1 'polypeptide(L)'
;MLTFEKVLEIFADYLAADETTEVYISRHGCVRVEFDQDFRYCTGEVCHTPKELFDLLADDYRTYLEIELTKGKREVTEDDEREADALCKRHLERWKEELE
;
A
#
# COMPACT_ATOMS: atom_id res chain seq x y z
N MET A 1 -17.43 9.75 -3.04
CA MET A 1 -16.61 9.75 -4.28
C MET A 1 -15.16 9.59 -3.87
N LEU A 2 -14.42 8.66 -4.48
CA LEU A 2 -13.02 8.41 -4.11
C LEU A 2 -12.14 9.59 -4.52
N THR A 3 -11.34 10.12 -3.60
CA THR A 3 -10.32 11.16 -3.85
C THR A 3 -8.94 10.67 -3.43
N PHE A 4 -7.87 11.34 -3.85
CA PHE A 4 -6.52 10.96 -3.45
C PHE A 4 -6.32 11.04 -1.94
N GLU A 5 -6.84 12.08 -1.30
CA GLU A 5 -6.76 12.27 0.15
C GLU A 5 -7.44 11.13 0.89
N LYS A 6 -8.61 10.68 0.42
CA LYS A 6 -9.32 9.57 1.04
C LYS A 6 -8.57 8.25 0.88
N VAL A 7 -7.89 8.04 -0.25
CA VAL A 7 -7.02 6.87 -0.44
C VAL A 7 -5.82 6.92 0.52
N LEU A 8 -5.19 8.07 0.68
CA LEU A 8 -4.09 8.23 1.64
C LEU A 8 -4.57 8.01 3.09
N GLU A 9 -5.78 8.46 3.43
CA GLU A 9 -6.40 8.20 4.73
C GLU A 9 -6.62 6.70 4.95
N ILE A 10 -7.10 5.99 3.92
CA ILE A 10 -7.29 4.53 3.96
C ILE A 10 -6.00 3.82 4.34
N PHE A 11 -4.88 4.20 3.71
CA PHE A 11 -3.59 3.53 3.88
C PHE A 11 -2.67 4.24 4.88
N ALA A 12 -3.17 5.18 5.69
CA ALA A 12 -2.33 6.02 6.54
C ALA A 12 -1.50 5.21 7.56
N ASP A 13 -2.10 4.20 8.18
CA ASP A 13 -1.40 3.34 9.15
C ASP A 13 -0.28 2.52 8.49
N TYR A 14 -0.53 2.03 7.26
CA TYR A 14 0.48 1.33 6.46
C TYR A 14 1.63 2.25 6.06
N LEU A 15 1.31 3.41 5.45
CA LEU A 15 2.31 4.38 5.01
C LEU A 15 3.11 4.99 6.16
N ALA A 16 2.56 4.98 7.38
CA ALA A 16 3.29 5.40 8.59
C ALA A 16 4.20 4.30 9.15
N ALA A 17 3.91 3.02 8.88
CA ALA A 17 4.66 1.88 9.37
C ALA A 17 5.79 1.47 8.41
N ASP A 18 5.55 1.56 7.10
CA ASP A 18 6.56 1.28 6.08
C ASP A 18 7.39 2.53 5.75
N GLU A 19 8.63 2.55 6.24
CA GLU A 19 9.58 3.65 5.99
C GLU A 19 10.13 3.67 4.55
N THR A 20 9.87 2.63 3.74
CA THR A 20 10.39 2.52 2.38
C THR A 20 9.43 3.06 1.32
N THR A 21 8.15 3.24 1.65
CA THR A 21 7.12 3.73 0.73
C THR A 21 6.69 5.15 1.06
N GLU A 22 6.82 6.06 0.09
CA GLU A 22 6.34 7.44 0.20
C GLU A 22 5.34 7.76 -0.92
N VAL A 23 4.36 8.63 -0.64
CA VAL A 23 3.40 9.10 -1.65
C VAL A 23 3.35 10.62 -1.69
N TYR A 24 3.55 11.18 -2.88
CA TYR A 24 3.57 12.61 -3.12
C TYR A 24 2.42 13.05 -4.02
N ILE A 25 1.74 14.13 -3.65
CA ILE A 25 0.73 14.77 -4.51
C ILE A 25 1.43 15.69 -5.51
N SER A 26 1.13 15.53 -6.80
CA SER A 26 1.67 16.35 -7.88
C SER A 26 0.56 16.98 -8.73
N ARG A 27 0.95 17.87 -9.66
CA ARG A 27 0.02 18.46 -10.64
C ARG A 27 -0.54 17.45 -11.64
N HIS A 28 0.04 16.25 -11.73
CA HIS A 28 -0.29 15.22 -12.71
C HIS A 28 -0.97 13.99 -12.11
N GLY A 29 -1.26 14.02 -10.81
CA GLY A 29 -1.72 12.87 -10.03
C GLY A 29 -0.83 12.65 -8.81
N CYS A 30 -0.97 11.49 -8.15
CA CYS A 30 -0.07 11.09 -7.08
C CYS A 30 1.10 10.29 -7.62
N VAL A 31 2.24 10.37 -6.93
CA VAL A 31 3.43 9.57 -7.22
C VAL A 31 3.73 8.71 -6.00
N ARG A 32 3.64 7.39 -6.14
CA ARG A 32 4.18 6.44 -5.14
C ARG A 32 5.65 6.25 -5.46
N VAL A 33 6.50 6.35 -4.44
CA VAL A 33 7.94 6.09 -4.53
C VAL A 33 8.27 5.01 -3.51
N GLU A 34 8.97 3.98 -3.95
CA GLU A 34 9.46 2.90 -3.10
C GLU A 34 10.98 2.89 -3.16
N PHE A 35 11.61 2.93 -2.00
CA PHE A 35 13.06 2.93 -1.84
C PHE A 35 13.57 1.50 -1.58
N ASP A 36 14.78 1.20 -2.04
CA ASP A 36 15.48 0.04 -1.54
C ASP A 36 15.90 0.24 -0.08
N GLN A 37 16.26 -0.85 0.61
CA GLN A 37 16.58 -0.83 2.05
C GLN A 37 17.72 0.13 2.43
N ASP A 38 18.60 0.46 1.48
CA ASP A 38 19.74 1.36 1.67
C ASP A 38 19.47 2.78 1.14
N PHE A 39 18.25 3.07 0.66
CA PHE A 39 17.79 4.34 0.09
C PHE A 39 18.66 4.88 -1.06
N ARG A 40 19.33 3.99 -1.80
CA ARG A 40 20.20 4.35 -2.94
C ARG A 40 19.45 4.35 -4.26
N TYR A 41 18.45 3.50 -4.36
CA TYR A 41 17.62 3.37 -5.54
C TYR A 41 16.15 3.49 -5.16
N CYS A 42 15.36 4.02 -6.09
CA CYS A 42 13.93 4.09 -5.93
C CYS A 42 13.21 3.75 -7.24
N THR A 43 12.06 3.14 -7.13
CA THR A 43 11.07 3.03 -8.19
C THR A 43 9.95 4.02 -7.92
N GLY A 44 9.40 4.62 -8.99
CA GLY A 44 8.33 5.59 -8.87
C GLY A 44 7.23 5.31 -9.88
N GLU A 45 5.98 5.34 -9.43
CA GLU A 45 4.81 5.14 -10.27
C GLU A 45 3.84 6.32 -10.13
N VAL A 46 3.37 6.84 -11.27
CA VAL A 46 2.43 7.96 -11.32
C VAL A 46 1.01 7.42 -11.47
N CYS A 47 0.17 7.70 -10.48
CA CYS A 47 -1.25 7.39 -10.49
C CYS A 47 -2.04 8.65 -10.87
N HIS A 48 -2.67 8.62 -12.05
CA HIS A 48 -3.48 9.71 -12.59
C HIS A 48 -4.88 9.76 -11.99
N THR A 49 -5.36 8.67 -11.40
CA THR A 49 -6.67 8.62 -10.72
C THR A 49 -6.57 8.11 -9.28
N PRO A 50 -7.51 8.47 -8.39
CA PRO A 50 -7.58 7.89 -7.05
C PRO A 50 -7.71 6.37 -7.05
N LYS A 51 -8.37 5.80 -8.07
CA LYS A 51 -8.51 4.35 -8.20
C LYS A 51 -7.17 3.67 -8.50
N GLU A 52 -6.37 4.24 -9.40
CA GLU A 52 -5.03 3.72 -9.69
C GLU A 52 -4.15 3.74 -8.43
N LEU A 53 -4.19 4.84 -7.66
CA LEU A 53 -3.44 4.92 -6.40
C LEU A 53 -3.93 3.87 -5.40
N PHE A 54 -5.24 3.68 -5.29
CA PHE A 54 -5.82 2.70 -4.39
C PHE A 54 -5.39 1.27 -4.76
N ASP A 55 -5.46 0.91 -6.03
CA ASP A 55 -5.09 -0.42 -6.49
C ASP A 55 -3.58 -0.68 -6.26
N LEU A 56 -2.73 0.32 -6.52
CA LEU A 56 -1.29 0.24 -6.27
C LEU A 56 -0.97 0.08 -4.79
N LEU A 57 -1.51 0.94 -3.92
CA LEU A 57 -1.26 0.86 -2.47
C LEU A 57 -1.88 -0.40 -1.84
N ALA A 58 -2.95 -0.96 -2.42
CA ALA A 58 -3.49 -2.23 -1.96
C ALA A 58 -2.54 -3.41 -2.26
N ASP A 59 -1.84 -3.38 -3.39
CA ASP A 59 -0.83 -4.39 -3.72
C ASP A 59 0.41 -4.22 -2.84
N ASP A 60 0.91 -2.98 -2.70
CA ASP A 60 2.04 -2.65 -1.81
C ASP A 60 1.76 -3.10 -0.37
N TYR A 61 0.56 -2.81 0.14
CA TYR A 61 0.15 -3.23 1.48
C TYR A 61 0.07 -4.75 1.64
N ARG A 62 -0.37 -5.50 0.61
CA ARG A 62 -0.36 -6.96 0.64
C ARG A 62 1.07 -7.48 0.78
N THR A 63 1.99 -6.98 -0.05
CA THR A 63 3.40 -7.35 0.00
C THR A 63 4.05 -6.97 1.33
N TYR A 64 3.73 -5.80 1.89
CA TYR A 64 4.16 -5.42 3.24
C TYR A 64 3.72 -6.44 4.30
N LEU A 65 2.47 -6.90 4.26
CA LEU A 65 1.96 -7.90 5.20
C LEU A 65 2.67 -9.25 5.05
N GLU A 66 2.96 -9.68 3.82
CA GLU A 66 3.76 -10.88 3.55
C GLU A 66 5.17 -10.75 4.17
N ILE A 67 5.80 -9.59 4.03
CA ILE A 67 7.10 -9.30 4.65
C ILE A 67 7.00 -9.35 6.18
N GLU A 68 5.96 -8.78 6.78
CA GLU A 68 5.77 -8.80 8.24
C GLU A 68 5.53 -10.23 8.78
N LEU A 69 4.72 -11.03 8.09
CA LEU A 69 4.46 -12.44 8.44
C LEU A 69 5.72 -13.30 8.38
N THR A 70 6.56 -13.07 7.37
CA THR A 70 7.84 -13.78 7.19
C THR A 70 9.00 -13.15 7.97
N LYS A 71 8.82 -11.91 8.45
CA LYS A 71 9.86 -11.00 8.97
C LYS A 71 11.00 -10.76 7.98
N GLY A 72 10.76 -10.98 6.68
CA GLY A 72 11.78 -11.01 5.64
C GLY A 72 12.87 -12.10 5.83
N LYS A 73 12.63 -13.12 6.67
CA LYS A 73 13.64 -14.13 7.03
C LYS A 73 13.49 -15.47 6.32
N ARG A 74 12.40 -15.64 5.57
CA ARG A 74 12.07 -16.85 4.83
C ARG A 74 11.20 -16.49 3.64
N GLU A 75 11.07 -17.43 2.70
CA GLU A 75 10.12 -17.30 1.60
C GLU A 75 8.68 -17.28 2.11
N VAL A 76 7.83 -16.58 1.37
CA VAL A 76 6.38 -16.52 1.56
C VAL A 76 5.80 -17.90 1.23
N THR A 77 4.90 -18.39 2.07
CA THR A 77 4.15 -19.63 1.83
C THR A 77 2.71 -19.33 1.43
N GLU A 78 2.00 -20.31 0.87
CA GLU A 78 0.56 -20.18 0.56
C GLU A 78 -0.29 -19.81 1.79
N ASP A 79 0.16 -20.17 3.00
CA ASP A 79 -0.52 -19.76 4.25
C ASP A 79 -0.35 -18.27 4.52
N ASP A 80 0.85 -17.73 4.28
CA ASP A 80 1.13 -16.30 4.45
C ASP A 80 0.37 -15.46 3.43
N GLU A 81 0.33 -15.88 2.16
CA GLU A 81 -0.44 -15.20 1.11
C GLU A 81 -1.92 -15.14 1.48
N ARG A 82 -2.50 -16.26 1.94
CA ARG A 82 -3.91 -16.29 2.37
C ARG A 82 -4.17 -15.41 3.58
N GLU A 83 -3.23 -15.35 4.52
CA GLU A 83 -3.35 -14.50 5.70
C GLU A 83 -3.24 -13.01 5.35
N ALA A 84 -2.28 -12.65 4.48
CA ALA A 84 -2.12 -11.30 3.95
C ALA A 84 -3.37 -10.85 3.18
N ASP A 85 -3.91 -11.69 2.29
CA ASP A 85 -5.16 -11.43 1.58
C ASP A 85 -6.34 -11.21 2.52
N ALA A 86 -6.46 -12.03 3.56
CA ALA A 86 -7.53 -11.90 4.55
C ALA A 86 -7.39 -10.59 5.37
N LEU A 87 -6.16 -10.20 5.71
CA LEU A 87 -5.86 -8.94 6.40
C LEU A 87 -6.15 -7.73 5.51
N CYS A 88 -5.69 -7.73 4.25
CA CYS A 88 -6.01 -6.72 3.25
C CYS A 88 -7.53 -6.57 3.10
N LYS A 89 -8.24 -7.69 2.90
CA LYS A 89 -9.69 -7.67 2.72
C LYS A 89 -10.41 -7.05 3.93
N ARG A 90 -10.06 -7.45 5.15
CA ARG A 90 -10.65 -6.86 6.38
C ARG A 90 -10.40 -5.36 6.47
N HIS A 91 -9.17 -4.94 6.15
CA HIS A 91 -8.80 -3.53 6.16
C HIS A 91 -9.63 -2.74 5.13
N LEU A 92 -9.76 -3.24 3.90
CA LEU A 92 -10.50 -2.57 2.84
C LEU A 92 -12.02 -2.58 3.04
N GLU A 93 -12.58 -3.62 3.65
CA GLU A 93 -14.02 -3.70 3.98
C GLU A 93 -14.41 -2.62 4.99
N ARG A 94 -13.59 -2.39 6.03
CA ARG A 94 -13.79 -1.30 6.99
C ARG A 94 -13.95 0.06 6.30
N TRP A 95 -13.14 0.33 5.28
CA TRP A 95 -13.18 1.60 4.56
C TRP A 95 -14.31 1.71 3.53
N LYS A 96 -14.84 0.58 3.02
CA LYS A 96 -16.04 0.61 2.17
C LYS A 96 -17.27 1.10 2.93
N GLU A 97 -17.41 0.70 4.20
CA GLU A 97 -18.50 1.14 5.07
C GLU A 97 -18.42 2.65 5.40
N GLU A 98 -17.21 3.21 5.45
CA GLU A 98 -16.97 4.64 5.71
C GLU A 98 -17.13 5.54 4.46
N LEU A 99 -17.25 4.94 3.27
CA LEU A 99 -17.41 5.62 1.98
C LEU A 99 -18.85 5.68 1.47
N GLU A 100 -19.78 4.95 2.11
CA GLU A 100 -21.24 5.04 1.92
C GLU A 100 -21.85 6.18 2.74
#